data_AF-A0A9P4N939-F1
#
_entry.id   AF-A0A9P4N939-F1
#
_cell.length_a   1.000
_cell.length_b   1.000
_cell.length_c   1.000
_cell.angle_alpha   90.00
_cell.angle_beta   90.00
_cell.angle_gamma   90.00
#
_symmetry.space_group_name_H-M   'P 1'
#
loop_
_entity.id
_entity.type
_entity.pdbx_description
1 polymer ?
#
loop_
_entity_poly.entity_id
_entity_poly.type
_entity_poly.pdbx_seq_one_letter_code
_entity_poly.pdbx_strand_id
1 'polypeptide(L)'
;MVYTLVLFLSRKPGVSLSDFKTHYETTHVPLLKAIVGEDFPLSYTRHYIDRDDTLPFSPAEVFVGSQEDFAFDALAVLTFASKVHWERFKERIKGDGAQKLKTEDEKLFMDGGAKKGVFCGETRSTGRDGGAVGWRFVGSV
;
A
#
# COMPACT_ATOMS: atom_id res chain seq x y z
N MET A 1 19.69 7.85 -3.04
CA MET A 1 19.23 6.84 -2.07
C MET A 1 17.77 6.53 -2.39
N VAL A 2 17.37 5.28 -2.26
CA VAL A 2 15.96 4.87 -2.44
C VAL A 2 15.06 5.67 -1.51
N TYR A 3 13.86 5.97 -1.98
CA TYR A 3 12.87 6.75 -1.24
C TYR A 3 11.61 5.91 -1.09
N THR A 4 11.33 5.47 0.13
CA THR A 4 10.29 4.46 0.40
C THR A 4 9.15 5.08 1.17
N LEU A 5 7.93 4.87 0.68
CA LEU A 5 6.68 5.26 1.32
C LEU A 5 5.96 4.01 1.81
N VAL A 6 5.55 4.01 3.08
CA VAL A 6 4.66 3.01 3.66
C VAL A 6 3.29 3.63 3.86
N LEU A 7 2.25 2.94 3.41
CA LEU A 7 0.86 3.31 3.58
C LEU A 7 0.14 2.27 4.43
N PHE A 8 -0.73 2.73 5.31
CA PHE A 8 -1.69 1.91 6.04
C PHE A 8 -3.08 2.24 5.52
N LEU A 9 -3.82 1.22 5.09
CA LEU A 9 -5.04 1.37 4.30
C LEU A 9 -6.15 0.52 4.93
N SER A 10 -7.33 1.11 5.07
CA SER A 10 -8.52 0.41 5.56
C SER A 10 -9.59 0.37 4.48
N ARG A 11 -10.34 -0.73 4.42
CA ARG A 11 -11.52 -0.85 3.59
C ARG A 11 -12.59 0.11 4.08
N LYS A 12 -13.40 0.59 3.14
CA LYS A 12 -14.57 1.40 3.46
C LYS A 12 -15.58 0.57 4.28
N PRO A 13 -16.27 1.17 5.27
CA PRO A 13 -17.36 0.48 5.97
C PRO A 13 -18.40 -0.08 4.98
N GLY A 14 -18.77 -1.35 5.17
CA GLY A 14 -19.70 -2.06 4.30
C GLY A 14 -19.06 -2.75 3.08
N VAL A 15 -17.76 -2.58 2.84
CA VAL A 15 -17.00 -3.31 1.81
C VAL A 15 -16.37 -4.56 2.45
N SER A 16 -16.56 -5.73 1.84
CA SER A 16 -15.94 -6.97 2.32
C SER A 16 -14.41 -6.95 2.10
N LEU A 17 -13.65 -7.77 2.83
CA LEU A 17 -12.19 -7.84 2.60
C LEU A 17 -11.87 -8.32 1.19
N SER A 18 -12.65 -9.28 0.67
CA SER A 18 -12.49 -9.83 -0.66
C SER A 18 -12.73 -8.77 -1.74
N ASP A 19 -13.79 -7.97 -1.60
CA ASP A 19 -14.09 -6.89 -2.55
C ASP A 19 -13.04 -5.78 -2.47
N PHE A 20 -12.57 -5.45 -1.27
CA PHE A 20 -11.47 -4.50 -1.06
C PHE A 20 -10.20 -4.96 -1.79
N LYS A 21 -9.77 -6.21 -1.57
CA LYS A 21 -8.60 -6.82 -2.24
C LYS A 21 -8.80 -6.81 -3.76
N THR A 22 -9.94 -7.29 -4.23
CA THR A 22 -10.25 -7.43 -5.66
C THR A 22 -10.24 -6.08 -6.36
N HIS A 23 -10.92 -5.07 -5.80
CA HIS A 23 -10.96 -3.73 -6.40
C HIS A 23 -9.59 -3.06 -6.39
N TYR A 24 -8.83 -3.22 -5.30
CA TYR A 24 -7.48 -2.67 -5.22
C TYR A 24 -6.59 -3.26 -6.33
N GLU A 25 -6.59 -4.58 -6.48
CA GLU A 25 -5.70 -5.28 -7.39
C GLU A 25 -6.10 -5.17 -8.87
N THR A 26 -7.41 -5.26 -9.16
CA THR A 26 -7.90 -5.32 -10.55
C THR A 26 -8.32 -3.98 -11.11
N THR A 27 -8.57 -2.97 -10.27
CA THR A 27 -9.02 -1.63 -10.70
C THR A 27 -8.03 -0.54 -10.28
N HIS A 28 -7.77 -0.40 -8.98
CA HIS A 28 -7.03 0.76 -8.45
C HIS A 28 -5.56 0.78 -8.90
N VAL A 29 -4.84 -0.34 -8.78
CA VAL A 29 -3.43 -0.43 -9.18
C VAL A 29 -3.26 -0.21 -10.70
N PRO A 30 -4.04 -0.85 -11.59
CA PRO A 30 -4.01 -0.54 -13.03
C PRO A 30 -4.33 0.92 -13.34
N LEU A 31 -5.35 1.50 -12.71
CA LEU A 31 -5.69 2.91 -12.87
C LEU A 31 -4.52 3.82 -12.47
N LEU A 32 -3.92 3.58 -11.30
CA LEU A 32 -2.79 4.36 -10.83
C LEU A 32 -1.61 4.27 -11.80
N LYS A 33 -1.32 3.07 -12.31
CA LYS A 33 -0.26 2.86 -13.31
C LYS A 33 -0.55 3.59 -14.62
N ALA A 34 -1.80 3.61 -15.08
CA ALA A 34 -2.21 4.36 -16.26
C ALA A 34 -2.06 5.88 -16.08
N ILE A 35 -2.32 6.39 -14.87
CA ILE A 35 -2.18 7.81 -14.53
C ILE A 35 -0.71 8.26 -14.54
N VAL A 36 0.19 7.47 -13.93
CA VAL A 36 1.58 7.91 -13.69
C VAL A 36 2.58 7.42 -14.74
N GLY A 37 2.25 6.39 -15.52
CA GLY A 37 3.10 5.87 -16.58
C GLY A 37 4.48 5.44 -16.07
N GLU A 38 5.54 6.02 -16.66
CA GLU A 38 6.94 5.72 -16.31
C GLU A 38 7.34 6.21 -14.92
N ASP A 39 6.59 7.14 -14.32
CA ASP A 39 6.81 7.60 -12.95
C ASP A 39 6.20 6.63 -11.90
N PHE A 40 5.73 5.43 -12.32
CA PHE A 40 5.28 4.40 -11.38
C PHE A 40 6.44 3.96 -10.47
N PRO A 41 6.18 3.64 -9.18
CA PRO A 41 7.24 3.19 -8.27
C PRO A 41 8.04 2.01 -8.85
N LEU A 42 9.32 1.94 -8.53
CA LEU A 42 10.17 0.78 -8.88
C LEU A 42 9.57 -0.53 -8.34
N SER A 43 8.91 -0.44 -7.18
CA SER A 43 8.07 -1.49 -6.64
C SER A 43 6.89 -0.89 -5.91
N TYR A 44 5.72 -1.51 -6.05
CA TYR A 44 4.55 -1.21 -5.24
C TYR A 44 4.01 -2.53 -4.72
N THR A 45 4.05 -2.75 -3.42
CA THR A 45 3.67 -4.04 -2.80
C THR A 45 2.58 -3.83 -1.79
N ARG A 46 1.60 -4.74 -1.76
CA ARG A 46 0.48 -4.72 -0.84
C ARG A 46 0.56 -5.97 0.02
N HIS A 47 0.69 -5.78 1.32
CA HIS A 47 0.57 -6.81 2.34
C HIS A 47 -0.79 -6.66 2.99
N TYR A 48 -1.65 -7.66 2.83
CA TYR A 48 -2.95 -7.68 3.46
C TYR A 48 -2.83 -8.30 4.84
N ILE A 49 -3.43 -7.66 5.84
CA ILE A 49 -3.52 -8.23 7.17
C ILE A 49 -4.41 -9.46 7.10
N ASP A 50 -3.95 -10.56 7.68
CA ASP A 50 -4.76 -11.76 7.76
C ASP A 50 -5.88 -11.55 8.78
N ARG A 51 -7.11 -11.80 8.35
CA ARG A 51 -8.33 -11.51 9.10
C ARG A 51 -9.32 -12.64 8.90
N ASP A 52 -9.97 -13.03 10.00
CA ASP A 52 -11.03 -14.02 9.96
C ASP A 52 -12.38 -13.36 9.61
N ASP A 53 -12.72 -13.30 8.33
CA ASP A 53 -13.99 -12.75 7.86
C ASP A 53 -15.22 -13.61 8.21
N THR A 54 -15.05 -14.79 8.83
CA THR A 54 -16.17 -15.59 9.33
C THR A 54 -16.67 -15.12 10.69
N LEU A 55 -15.86 -14.32 11.40
CA LEU A 55 -16.19 -13.78 12.71
C LEU A 55 -16.67 -12.32 12.64
N PRO A 56 -17.50 -11.88 13.60
CA PRO A 56 -17.90 -10.48 13.69
C PRO A 56 -16.68 -9.55 13.74
N PHE A 57 -16.76 -8.44 13.02
CA PHE A 57 -15.72 -7.40 12.92
C PHE A 57 -14.41 -7.83 12.22
N SER A 58 -14.33 -9.04 11.66
CA SER A 58 -13.15 -9.55 10.95
C SER A 58 -11.83 -9.34 11.73
N PRO A 59 -11.67 -9.94 12.93
CA PRO A 59 -10.48 -9.72 13.74
C PRO A 59 -9.21 -10.11 13.00
N ALA A 60 -8.13 -9.37 13.24
CA ALA A 60 -6.81 -9.67 12.69
C ALA A 60 -6.16 -10.84 13.44
N GLU A 61 -5.36 -11.63 12.74
CA GLU A 61 -4.50 -12.65 13.33
C GLU A 61 -3.29 -11.99 14.02
N VAL A 62 -3.50 -11.50 15.25
CA VAL A 62 -2.50 -10.76 16.00
C VAL A 62 -1.57 -11.71 16.74
N PHE A 63 -0.28 -11.66 16.41
CA PHE A 63 0.76 -12.39 17.15
C PHE A 63 1.18 -11.68 18.45
N VAL A 64 1.34 -10.35 18.41
CA VAL A 64 1.70 -9.49 19.55
C VAL A 64 1.01 -8.12 19.40
N GLY A 65 0.53 -7.55 20.51
CA GLY A 65 -0.24 -6.29 20.54
C GLY A 65 -1.72 -6.54 20.76
N SER A 66 -2.56 -5.56 20.41
CA SER A 66 -4.03 -5.70 20.46
C SER A 66 -4.68 -5.44 19.11
N GLN A 67 -5.98 -5.72 18.98
CA GLN A 67 -6.72 -5.56 17.72
C GLN A 67 -6.73 -4.10 17.23
N GLU A 68 -6.74 -3.15 18.16
CA GLU A 68 -6.80 -1.71 17.91
C GLU A 68 -5.53 -1.17 17.24
N ASP A 69 -4.38 -1.79 17.52
CA ASP A 69 -3.10 -1.46 16.88
C ASP A 69 -3.14 -1.75 15.36
N PHE A 70 -3.98 -2.71 14.95
CA PHE A 70 -4.12 -3.20 13.58
C PHE A 70 -5.50 -2.88 13.00
N ALA A 71 -6.00 -1.66 13.25
CA ALA A 71 -7.26 -1.16 12.68
C ALA A 71 -7.22 -0.87 11.15
N PHE A 72 -6.24 -1.42 10.43
CA PHE A 72 -6.07 -1.31 8.97
C PHE A 72 -6.07 -2.69 8.31
N ASP A 73 -6.42 -2.74 7.04
CA ASP A 73 -6.60 -3.99 6.30
C ASP A 73 -5.40 -4.32 5.40
N ALA A 74 -4.61 -3.31 5.04
CA ALA A 74 -3.41 -3.49 4.24
C ALA A 74 -2.30 -2.50 4.61
N LEU A 75 -1.07 -2.98 4.46
CA LEU A 75 0.14 -2.19 4.42
C LEU A 75 0.67 -2.17 2.99
N ALA A 76 0.92 -0.98 2.44
CA ALA A 76 1.44 -0.82 1.09
C ALA A 76 2.83 -0.19 1.12
N VAL A 77 3.81 -0.78 0.42
CA VAL A 77 5.18 -0.27 0.33
C VAL A 77 5.46 0.16 -1.10
N LEU A 78 5.75 1.45 -1.29
CA LEU A 78 6.14 2.02 -2.58
C LEU A 78 7.61 2.41 -2.51
N THR A 79 8.41 1.90 -3.43
CA THR A 79 9.84 2.22 -3.52
C THR A 79 10.09 3.08 -4.75
N PHE A 80 10.68 4.24 -4.54
CA PHE A 80 11.12 5.14 -5.60
C PHE A 80 12.64 5.19 -5.66
N ALA A 81 13.18 5.47 -6.84
CA ALA A 81 14.62 5.61 -7.05
C ALA A 81 15.24 6.75 -6.22
N SER A 82 14.45 7.80 -5.97
CA SER A 82 14.85 8.99 -5.23
C SER A 82 13.63 9.83 -4.83
N LYS A 83 13.83 10.86 -3.99
CA LYS A 83 12.81 11.86 -3.70
C LYS A 83 12.30 12.55 -4.97
N VAL A 84 13.17 12.83 -5.94
CA VAL A 84 12.78 13.47 -7.21
C VAL A 84 11.83 12.58 -8.01
N HIS A 85 12.06 11.25 -8.03
CA HIS A 85 11.13 10.31 -8.66
C HIS A 85 9.76 10.33 -7.95
N TRP A 86 9.74 10.31 -6.62
CA TRP A 86 8.49 10.49 -5.86
C TRP A 86 7.76 11.80 -6.18
N GLU A 87 8.49 12.92 -6.28
CA GLU A 87 7.88 14.22 -6.57
C GLU A 87 7.20 14.22 -7.95
N ARG A 88 7.82 13.63 -8.99
CA ARG A 88 7.18 13.46 -10.29
C ARG A 88 5.93 12.57 -10.22
N PHE A 89 6.02 11.42 -9.54
CA PHE A 89 4.84 10.57 -9.29
C PHE A 89 3.71 11.35 -8.62
N LYS A 90 4.04 12.15 -7.59
CA LYS A 90 3.09 12.96 -6.83
C LYS A 90 2.45 14.05 -7.71
N GLU A 91 3.22 14.69 -8.58
CA GLU A 91 2.71 15.68 -9.54
C GLU A 91 1.72 15.05 -10.52
N ARG A 92 2.02 13.85 -11.06
CA ARG A 92 1.12 13.11 -11.94
C ARG A 92 -0.24 12.81 -11.29
N ILE A 93 -0.24 12.30 -10.05
CA ILE A 93 -1.50 11.98 -9.35
C ILE A 93 -2.26 13.21 -8.86
N LYS A 94 -1.59 14.37 -8.77
CA LYS A 94 -2.21 15.67 -8.42
C LYS A 94 -2.64 16.47 -9.65
N GLY A 95 -2.30 16.03 -10.86
CA GLY A 95 -2.77 16.67 -12.08
C GLY A 95 -4.30 16.74 -12.13
N ASP A 96 -4.82 17.84 -12.66
CA ASP A 96 -6.25 18.02 -12.84
C ASP A 96 -6.81 16.88 -13.71
N GLY A 97 -7.96 16.33 -13.31
CA GLY A 97 -8.52 15.10 -13.88
C GLY A 97 -7.97 13.82 -13.25
N ALA A 98 -6.65 13.64 -13.17
CA ALA A 98 -6.03 12.48 -12.53
C ALA A 98 -6.38 12.38 -11.04
N GLN A 99 -6.29 13.49 -10.32
CA GLN A 99 -6.68 13.54 -8.91
C GLN A 99 -8.15 13.18 -8.71
N LYS A 100 -9.03 13.67 -9.59
CA LYS A 100 -10.47 13.39 -9.54
C LYS A 100 -10.74 11.90 -9.75
N LEU A 101 -10.22 11.33 -10.84
CA LEU A 101 -10.36 9.90 -11.15
C LEU A 101 -9.87 9.02 -10.00
N LYS A 102 -8.67 9.29 -9.49
CA LYS A 102 -8.10 8.58 -8.34
C LYS A 102 -8.98 8.70 -7.10
N THR A 103 -9.48 9.90 -6.79
CA THR A 103 -10.28 10.14 -5.59
C THR A 103 -11.66 9.48 -5.68
N GLU A 104 -12.28 9.49 -6.86
CA GLU A 104 -13.56 8.82 -7.11
C GLU A 104 -13.41 7.30 -6.99
N ASP A 105 -12.34 6.74 -7.53
CA ASP A 105 -12.01 5.31 -7.38
C ASP A 105 -11.73 4.93 -5.91
N GLU A 106 -10.86 5.67 -5.20
CA GLU A 106 -10.55 5.39 -3.78
C GLU A 106 -11.82 5.37 -2.90
N LYS A 107 -12.80 6.24 -3.18
CA LYS A 107 -14.08 6.31 -2.42
C LYS A 107 -14.97 5.08 -2.58
N LEU A 108 -14.73 4.23 -3.58
CA LEU A 108 -15.53 3.02 -3.79
C LEU A 108 -15.18 1.93 -2.77
N PHE A 109 -13.90 1.78 -2.44
CA PHE A 109 -13.42 0.62 -1.69
C PHE A 109 -12.63 0.97 -0.42
N MET A 110 -12.09 2.19 -0.29
CA MET A 110 -11.18 2.57 0.78
C MET A 110 -11.78 3.64 1.70
N ASP A 111 -11.49 3.54 3.00
CA ASP A 111 -11.74 4.63 3.93
C ASP A 111 -10.61 5.67 3.84
N GLY A 112 -10.89 6.78 3.17
CA GLY A 112 -9.94 7.88 3.01
C GLY A 112 -9.59 8.59 4.32
N GLY A 113 -10.44 8.53 5.35
CA GLY A 113 -10.19 9.12 6.66
C GLY A 113 -9.27 8.29 7.54
N ALA A 114 -9.21 6.97 7.30
CA ALA A 114 -8.35 6.05 8.04
C ALA A 114 -6.96 5.87 7.40
N LYS A 115 -6.76 6.34 6.16
CA LYS A 115 -5.49 6.21 5.43
C LYS A 115 -4.36 6.98 6.13
N LYS A 116 -3.27 6.28 6.44
CA LYS A 116 -2.04 6.85 7.02
C LYS A 116 -0.85 6.57 6.11
N GLY A 117 0.18 7.42 6.16
CA GLY A 117 1.38 7.23 5.35
C GLY A 117 2.62 7.84 5.99
N VAL A 118 3.77 7.20 5.80
CA VAL A 118 5.07 7.63 6.34
C VAL A 118 6.21 7.26 5.41
N PHE A 119 7.23 8.11 5.32
CA PHE A 119 8.47 7.78 4.60
C PHE A 119 9.45 7.06 5.50
N CYS A 120 10.10 6.02 4.98
CA CYS A 120 11.19 5.35 5.67
C CYS A 120 12.48 6.18 5.59
N GLY A 121 13.23 6.21 6.69
CA GLY A 121 14.59 6.72 6.73
C GLY A 121 15.59 5.64 6.30
N GLU A 122 16.54 5.33 7.17
CA GLU A 122 17.49 4.24 6.93
C GLU A 122 16.76 2.89 6.83
N THR A 123 17.12 2.08 5.83
CA THR A 123 16.62 0.72 5.65
C THR A 123 17.79 -0.26 5.70
N ARG A 124 17.68 -1.26 6.55
CA ARG A 124 18.60 -2.40 6.63
C ARG A 124 17.80 -3.69 6.51
N SER A 125 18.43 -4.70 5.93
CA SER A 125 17.80 -6.00 5.77
C SER A 125 18.86 -7.08 5.83
N THR A 126 18.48 -8.20 6.45
CA THR A 126 19.38 -9.32 6.76
C THR A 126 18.80 -10.59 6.12
N GLY A 127 19.62 -11.25 5.32
CA GLY A 127 19.28 -12.49 4.66
C GLY A 127 19.34 -13.69 5.60
N ARG A 128 18.91 -14.86 5.08
CA ARG A 128 18.94 -16.14 5.82
C ARG A 128 20.35 -16.52 6.29
N ASP A 129 21.37 -16.13 5.54
CA ASP A 129 22.78 -16.34 5.84
C ASP A 129 23.37 -15.30 6.80
N GLY A 130 22.57 -14.34 7.28
CA GLY A 130 23.04 -13.22 8.11
C GLY A 130 23.69 -12.09 7.30
N GLY A 131 23.77 -12.22 5.98
CA GLY A 131 24.32 -11.19 5.09
C GLY A 131 23.35 -10.03 4.86
N ALA A 132 23.86 -8.88 4.43
CA ALA A 132 23.01 -7.79 3.98
C ALA A 132 22.35 -8.16 2.65
N VAL A 133 21.05 -8.46 2.69
CA VAL A 133 20.23 -8.48 1.48
C VAL A 133 19.67 -7.07 1.35
N GLY A 134 19.78 -6.40 0.21
CA GLY A 134 19.10 -5.10 0.06
C GLY A 134 17.58 -5.24 0.27
N TRP A 135 16.83 -4.14 0.18
CA TRP A 135 15.37 -4.20 0.04
C TRP A 135 14.97 -4.74 -1.35
N ARG A 136 15.55 -5.87 -1.75
CA ARG A 136 15.17 -6.65 -2.91
C ARG A 136 14.23 -7.71 -2.37
N PHE A 137 12.96 -7.55 -2.74
CA PHE A 137 11.91 -8.55 -2.72
C PHE A 137 12.44 -9.96 -2.50
N VAL A 138 12.12 -10.52 -1.34
CA VAL A 138 12.05 -11.96 -1.13
C VAL A 138 10.92 -12.42 -2.05
N GLY A 139 11.29 -12.74 -3.29
CA GLY A 139 10.36 -12.95 -4.40
C GLY A 139 11.04 -13.67 -5.56
N SER A 140 11.81 -14.70 -5.24
CA SER A 140 12.05 -15.86 -6.09
C SER A 140 12.51 -16.98 -5.17
N VAL A 141 11.54 -17.60 -4.51
CA VAL A 141 11.67 -18.99 -4.03
C VAL A 141 11.15 -19.88 -5.14
#